data_AF-A0AA35SXR9-F1
#
_entry.id   AF-A0AA35SXR9-F1
#
_cell.length_a   1.000
_cell.length_b   1.000
_cell.length_c   1.000
_cell.angle_alpha   90.00
_cell.angle_beta   90.00
_cell.angle_gamma   90.00
#
_symmetry.space_group_name_H-M   'P 1'
#
loop_
_entity.id
_entity.type
_entity.pdbx_description
1 polymer ?
#
loop_
_entity_poly.entity_id
_entity_poly.type
_entity_poly.pdbx_seq_one_letter_code
_entity_poly.pdbx_strand_id
1 'polypeptide(L)' 'MKRICVECGRESADEELYREFSGGTIQLSQCAHCHGFLDKYVEFDAVILLLDVLMLRVQSYRHLIFNHSISDSVSP' A
#
# COMPACT_ATOMS: atom_id res chain seq x y z
N MET A 1 -1.58 -13.79 -4.34
CA MET A 1 -0.84 -13.32 -3.13
C MET A 1 -1.84 -12.60 -2.24
N LYS A 2 -1.86 -12.90 -0.94
CA LYS A 2 -2.76 -12.20 0.00
C LYS A 2 -2.16 -10.84 0.36
N ARG A 3 -2.94 -9.77 0.21
CA ARG A 3 -2.56 -8.40 0.59
C ARG A 3 -3.30 -8.02 1.88
N ILE A 4 -2.74 -7.08 2.64
CA ILE A 4 -3.35 -6.64 3.92
C ILE A 4 -3.54 -5.13 3.97
N CYS A 5 -4.51 -4.68 4.75
CA CYS A 5 -4.66 -3.27 5.05
C CYS A 5 -3.53 -2.78 5.96
N VAL A 6 -2.80 -1.75 5.55
CA VAL A 6 -1.70 -1.17 6.36
C VAL A 6 -2.20 -0.55 7.66
N GLU A 7 -3.44 -0.06 7.70
CA GLU A 7 -4.00 0.59 8.90
C GLU A 7 -4.52 -0.44 9.93
N CYS A 8 -5.34 -1.42 9.52
CA CYS A 8 -5.96 -2.37 10.46
C CYS A 8 -5.40 -3.79 10.44
N GLY A 9 -4.54 -4.14 9.47
CA GLY A 9 -3.88 -5.45 9.38
C GLY A 9 -4.79 -6.60 8.92
N ARG A 10 -6.05 -6.35 8.55
CA ARG A 10 -6.94 -7.36 7.98
C ARG A 10 -6.59 -7.67 6.53
N GLU A 11 -6.80 -8.92 6.13
CA GLU A 11 -6.64 -9.38 4.75
C GLU A 11 -7.63 -8.67 3.82
N SER A 12 -7.17 -8.16 2.68
CA SER A 12 -8.03 -7.69 1.60
C SER A 12 -8.33 -8.88 0.68
N ALA A 13 -9.32 -9.69 1.06
CA ALA A 13 -9.57 -10.96 0.40
C ALA A 13 -9.85 -10.84 -1.11
N ASP A 14 -10.40 -9.71 -1.58
CA ASP A 14 -10.82 -9.53 -2.98
C ASP A 14 -10.67 -8.08 -3.50
N GLU A 15 -9.96 -7.20 -2.78
CA GLU A 15 -9.76 -5.80 -3.19
C GLU A 15 -8.33 -5.58 -3.73
N GLU A 16 -8.22 -5.05 -4.94
CA GLU A 16 -6.96 -4.46 -5.44
C GLU A 16 -6.59 -3.27 -4.55
N LEU A 17 -5.32 -3.14 -4.15
CA LEU A 17 -4.85 -2.02 -3.30
C LEU A 17 -5.16 -0.67 -3.94
N TYR A 18 -5.09 -0.64 -5.26
CA TYR A 18 -5.34 0.52 -6.08
C TYR A 18 -5.86 0.10 -7.45
N ARG A 19 -6.54 1.02 -8.12
CA ARG A 19 -6.92 0.90 -9.54
C ARG A 19 -6.14 1.93 -10.34
N GLU A 20 -5.57 1.50 -11.46
CA GLU A 20 -4.91 2.39 -12.40
C GLU A 20 -5.87 2.75 -13.53
N PHE A 21 -6.05 4.04 -13.77
CA PHE A 21 -6.87 4.54 -14.87
C PHE A 21 -5.98 4.87 -16.08
N SER A 22 -6.57 4.78 -17.27
CA SER A 22 -5.92 5.20 -18.52
C SER A 22 -5.50 6.67 -18.42
N GLY A 23 -4.19 6.90 -18.25
CA GLY A 23 -3.61 8.21 -17.97
C GLY A 23 -2.63 8.24 -16.79
N GLY A 24 -2.34 7.08 -16.17
CA GLY A 24 -1.35 6.97 -15.07
C GLY A 24 -1.86 7.51 -13.74
N THR A 25 -3.17 7.78 -13.63
CA THR A 25 -3.79 8.17 -12.37
C THR A 25 -4.14 6.91 -11.59
N ILE A 26 -3.63 6.83 -10.37
CA ILE A 26 -3.90 5.74 -9.43
C ILE A 26 -5.02 6.19 -8.48
N GLN A 27 -5.96 5.28 -8.19
CA GLN A 27 -6.98 5.47 -7.15
C GLN A 27 -6.84 4.40 -6.09
N LEU A 28 -6.49 4.81 -4.87
CA LEU A 28 -6.39 3.92 -3.71
C LEU A 28 -7.76 3.38 -3.29
N SER A 29 -7.81 2.07 -3.01
CA SER A 29 -8.98 1.41 -2.47
C SER A 29 -9.08 1.62 -0.95
N GLN A 30 -10.31 1.65 -0.43
CA GLN A 30 -10.58 1.79 1.00
C GLN A 30 -10.91 0.44 1.63
N CYS A 31 -10.40 0.20 2.82
CA CYS A 31 -10.69 -1.00 3.59
C CYS A 31 -12.17 -1.00 4.04
N ALA A 32 -12.91 -2.05 3.70
CA ALA A 32 -14.29 -2.24 4.16
C ALA A 32 -14.45 -2.27 5.71
N HIS A 33 -13.37 -2.53 6.47
CA HIS A 33 -13.43 -2.68 7.92
C HIS A 33 -13.04 -1.45 8.73
N CYS A 34 -12.00 -0.73 8.33
CA CYS A 34 -11.55 0.48 9.04
C CYS A 34 -11.85 1.76 8.28
N HIS A 35 -12.36 1.66 7.04
CA HIS A 35 -12.65 2.78 6.14
C HIS A 35 -11.44 3.68 5.82
N GLY A 36 -10.23 3.28 6.20
CA GLY A 36 -8.97 3.89 5.77
C GLY A 36 -8.51 3.32 4.43
N PHE A 37 -7.55 3.98 3.78
CA PHE A 37 -6.92 3.45 2.57
C PHE A 37 -6.21 2.11 2.85
N LEU A 38 -6.36 1.15 1.94
CA LEU A 38 -5.76 -0.17 2.08
C LEU A 38 -4.24 -0.08 2.18
N ASP A 39 -3.63 0.74 1.33
CA ASP A 39 -2.20 1.01 1.35
C ASP A 39 -1.86 2.36 0.73
N LYS A 40 -1.60 3.36 1.56
CA LYS A 40 -1.20 4.71 1.11
C LYS A 40 0.23 4.78 0.57
N TYR A 41 1.08 3.80 0.90
CA TYR A 41 2.50 3.86 0.55
C TYR A 41 2.76 3.53 -0.91
N VAL A 42 1.76 3.03 -1.64
CA VAL A 42 1.85 2.82 -3.10
C VAL A 42 2.10 4.12 -3.86
N GLU A 43 1.58 5.25 -3.38
CA GLU A 43 1.77 6.57 -4.01
C GLU A 43 3.03 7.29 -3.48
N PHE A 44 3.67 6.76 -2.44
CA PHE A 44 4.76 7.44 -1.76
C PHE A 44 6.09 7.09 -2.41
N ASP A 45 6.93 8.11 -2.62
CA ASP A 45 8.32 7.89 -2.99
C ASP A 45 9.05 7.06 -1.93
N ALA A 46 10.02 6.27 -2.39
CA ALA A 46 10.82 5.40 -1.52
C ALA A 46 11.49 6.13 -0.35
N VAL A 47 11.82 7.43 -0.51
CA VAL A 47 12.40 8.25 0.56
C VAL A 47 11.39 8.48 1.70
N ILE A 48 10.12 8.75 1.36
CA ILE A 48 9.06 8.98 2.36
C ILE A 48 8.75 7.67 3.08
N LEU A 49 8.64 6.56 2.33
CA LEU A 49 8.47 5.23 2.91
C LEU A 49 9.63 4.89 3.87
N LEU A 50 10.87 5.15 3.47
CA LEU A 50 12.06 4.92 4.31
C LEU A 50 11.99 5.72 5.62
N LEU A 51 11.59 6.99 5.58
CA LEU A 51 11.43 7.80 6.79
C LEU A 51 10.41 7.19 7.76
N ASP A 52 9.27 6.71 7.25
CA ASP A 52 8.25 6.07 8.08
C ASP A 52 8.71 4.74 8.67
N VAL A 53 9.54 3.97 7.94
CA VAL A 53 10.17 2.75 8.45
C VAL A 53 11.18 3.08 9.56
N LEU A 54 12.01 4.11 9.38
CA LEU A 54 12.94 4.58 10.43
C LEU A 54 12.21 5.04 11.69
N MET A 55 11.01 5.61 11.51
CA MET A 55 10.12 6.04 12.60
C MET A 55 9.30 4.89 13.20
N LEU A 56 9.60 3.65 12.85
CA LEU A 56 8.96 2.42 13.31
C LEU A 56 7.43 2.42 13.13
N ARG A 57 6.92 3.05 12.07
CA ARG A 57 5.47 3.12 11.81
C ARG A 57 4.97 1.74 11.40
N VAL A 58 4.05 1.15 12.16
CA VAL A 58 3.54 -0.21 11.90
C VAL A 58 2.95 -0.34 10.48
N GLN A 59 2.38 0.73 9.94
CA GLN A 59 1.82 0.75 8.60
C GLN A 59 2.87 0.54 7.51
N SER A 60 4.05 1.15 7.63
CA SER A 60 5.12 1.04 6.62
C SER A 60 5.74 -0.36 6.62
N TYR A 61 5.84 -1.01 7.78
CA TYR A 61 6.24 -2.42 7.84
C TYR A 61 5.23 -3.35 7.21
N ARG A 62 3.92 -3.10 7.41
CA ARG A 62 2.87 -3.90 6.76
C ARG A 62 2.94 -3.77 5.25
N HIS A 63 3.19 -2.54 4.75
CA HIS A 63 3.44 -2.32 3.34
C HIS A 63 4.63 -3.15 2.84
N LEU A 64 5.81 -3.01 3.46
CA LEU A 64 7.03 -3.70 3.04
C LEU A 64 6.92 -5.23 3.06
N ILE A 65 6.28 -5.80 4.08
CA ILE A 65 6.26 -7.26 4.28
C ILE A 65 5.18 -7.93 3.41
N PHE A 66 4.02 -7.29 3.24
CA PHE A 66 2.83 -7.95 2.68
C PHE A 66 2.32 -7.37 1.37
N ASN A 67 2.61 -6.10 1.08
CA ASN A 67 2.05 -5.39 -0.07
C ASN A 67 3.11 -4.91 -1.08
N HIS A 68 4.39 -4.92 -0.71
CA HIS A 68 5.48 -4.52 -1.58
C HIS A 68 5.96 -5.69 -2.45
N SER A 69 5.94 -5.52 -3.78
CA SER A 69 6.52 -6.49 -4.71
C SER A 69 7.72 -5.87 -5.44
N ILE A 70 8.79 -6.66 -5.61
CA ILE A 70 10.07 -6.21 -6.19
C ILE A 70 9.90 -5.71 -7.65
N SER A 71 8.78 -6.00 -8.31
CA SER A 71 8.46 -5.51 -9.66
C SER A 71 7.93 -4.07 -9.69
N ASP A 72 7.48 -3.50 -8.58
CA ASP A 72 6.84 -2.17 -8.54
C ASP A 72 7.86 -1.01 -8.53
N SER A 73 9.16 -1.31 -8.37
CA SER A 73 10.25 -0.33 -8.41
C SER A 73 10.78 -0.03 -9.82
N VAL A 74 10.16 -0.58 -10.87
CA VAL A 74 10.56 -0.40 -12.27
C VAL A 74 9.36 0.05 -13.11
N SER A 75 8.69 1.11 -12.69
CA SER A 75 7.92 1.97 -13.59
C SER A 75 8.71 3.28 -13.79
N PRO A 76 9.13 3.59 -15.03
CA PRO A 76 9.83 4.84 -15.35
C PRO A 76 8.93 6.08 -15.27
#